data_AF-A0A960PQD5-F1
#
_entry.id   AF-A0A960PQD5-F1
#
_cell.length_a   1.000
_cell.length_b   1.000
_cell.length_c   1.000
_cell.angle_alpha   90.00
_cell.angle_beta   90.00
_cell.angle_gamma   90.00
#
_symmetry.space_group_name_H-M   'P 1'
#
loop_
_entity.id
_entity.type
_entity.pdbx_description
1 polymer ?
#
loop_
_entity_poly.entity_id
_entity_poly.type
_entity_poly.pdbx_seq_one_letter_code
_entity_poly.pdbx_strand_id
1 'polypeptide(L)'
;DFYPPSVEITAPAAGTSFLAGEPITVSVAASDGHGNPVLTFYVDERRLVDDTPPYEATLSAPAVGAPSDVTLVVEGRDAAGNLTRVTRTLQVSPRGSSDPPQVAIACPSPGAFLAPGTTMGVSVDAFHADGVERVDLFVGDDPVPVDYDFEAPYLLSLTVPADAVPGTTLEVKARARSYAAVTAEVAYSLPVISAVVLSVDATLAAGDLSLDGQSVVVAAGVLTVEGPHTFQNLAVLDGATLTHLPSGATQPQKLDLSVAEDLFVSCGGSVDVSGLGYPGGFTYSEGASPVHH
;
A
#
# COMPACT_ATOMS: atom_id res chain seq x y z
N ASP A 1 8.61 -32.35 -18.50
CA ASP A 1 8.62 -33.15 -17.27
C ASP A 1 7.18 -33.50 -16.89
N PHE A 2 6.94 -34.71 -16.37
CA PHE A 2 5.63 -35.15 -15.86
C PHE A 2 5.70 -35.57 -14.38
N TYR A 3 6.89 -35.60 -13.78
CA TYR A 3 7.05 -35.98 -12.39
C TYR A 3 7.11 -34.71 -11.53
N PRO A 4 6.39 -34.66 -10.40
CA PRO A 4 6.50 -33.54 -9.49
C PRO A 4 7.85 -33.55 -8.75
N PRO A 5 8.33 -32.39 -8.27
CA PRO A 5 9.59 -32.29 -7.55
C PRO A 5 9.55 -33.11 -6.25
N SER A 6 10.71 -33.60 -5.81
CA SER A 6 10.85 -34.09 -4.43
C SER A 6 10.91 -32.90 -3.46
N VAL A 7 10.19 -32.98 -2.34
CA VAL A 7 10.15 -31.93 -1.31
C VAL A 7 10.11 -32.59 0.07
N GLU A 8 11.00 -32.18 0.96
CA GLU A 8 11.08 -32.67 2.34
C GLU A 8 11.43 -31.51 3.30
N ILE A 9 10.58 -31.28 4.30
CA ILE A 9 10.84 -30.31 5.37
C ILE A 9 11.88 -30.91 6.32
N THR A 10 13.11 -30.39 6.31
CA THR A 10 14.21 -30.87 7.17
C THR A 10 14.26 -30.16 8.52
N ALA A 11 13.75 -28.93 8.59
CA ALA A 11 13.52 -28.20 9.83
C ALA A 11 12.28 -27.29 9.69
N PRO A 12 11.52 -27.03 10.77
CA PRO A 12 11.66 -27.63 12.10
C PRO A 12 11.17 -29.09 12.16
N ALA A 13 11.49 -29.79 13.24
CA ALA A 13 10.99 -31.14 13.51
C ALA A 13 9.47 -31.11 13.80
N ALA A 14 8.79 -32.25 13.64
CA ALA A 14 7.37 -32.35 13.97
C ALA A 14 7.14 -32.13 15.46
N GLY A 15 6.15 -31.31 15.80
CA GLY A 15 5.79 -30.98 17.18
C GLY A 15 6.73 -29.98 17.85
N THR A 16 7.68 -29.37 17.14
CA THR A 16 8.45 -28.24 17.68
C THR A 16 7.51 -27.15 18.17
N SER A 17 7.80 -26.63 19.37
CA SER A 17 7.00 -25.61 20.04
C SER A 17 7.55 -24.22 19.83
N PHE A 18 6.66 -23.26 19.56
CA PHE A 18 6.94 -21.84 19.45
C PHE A 18 5.98 -21.04 20.36
N LEU A 19 6.40 -19.88 20.82
CA LEU A 19 5.47 -18.83 21.25
C LEU A 19 4.95 -18.09 20.02
N ALA A 20 3.71 -17.60 20.05
CA ALA A 20 3.20 -16.74 18.97
C ALA A 20 4.18 -15.57 18.69
N GLY A 21 4.38 -15.23 17.42
CA GLY A 21 5.33 -14.23 16.95
C GLY A 21 6.80 -14.64 16.94
N GLU A 22 7.16 -15.82 17.47
CA GLU A 22 8.53 -16.31 17.30
C GLU A 22 8.82 -16.70 15.84
N PRO A 23 10.05 -16.50 15.36
CA PRO A 23 10.44 -16.91 14.03
C PRO A 23 10.51 -18.45 13.91
N ILE A 24 9.81 -18.98 12.92
CA ILE A 24 9.88 -20.35 12.44
C ILE A 24 10.82 -20.36 11.24
N THR A 25 12.09 -20.74 11.48
CA THR A 25 13.03 -21.01 10.39
C THR A 25 12.74 -22.39 9.80
N VAL A 26 12.37 -22.41 8.52
CA VAL A 26 12.04 -23.59 7.74
C VAL A 26 13.17 -23.86 6.77
N SER A 27 13.73 -25.07 6.82
CA SER A 27 14.70 -25.56 5.85
C SER A 27 14.07 -26.72 5.07
N VAL A 28 14.25 -26.72 3.76
CA VAL A 28 13.64 -27.72 2.87
C VAL A 28 14.70 -28.33 1.96
N ALA A 29 14.73 -29.65 1.88
CA ALA A 29 15.40 -30.36 0.81
C ALA A 29 14.42 -30.53 -0.35
N ALA A 30 14.72 -29.94 -1.50
CA ALA A 30 13.93 -30.12 -2.71
C ALA A 30 14.85 -30.34 -3.91
N SER A 31 14.40 -31.21 -4.81
CA SER A 31 15.09 -31.45 -6.08
C SER A 31 14.12 -31.85 -7.16
N ASP A 32 14.39 -31.38 -8.37
CA ASP A 32 13.71 -31.75 -9.59
C ASP A 32 14.74 -32.17 -10.66
N GLY A 33 14.37 -33.11 -11.52
CA GLY A 33 15.29 -33.65 -12.53
C GLY A 33 15.62 -32.68 -13.67
N HIS A 34 14.85 -31.59 -13.81
CA HIS A 34 14.92 -30.67 -14.95
C HIS A 34 15.06 -29.20 -14.52
N GLY A 35 15.31 -28.91 -13.25
CA GLY A 35 15.57 -27.56 -12.76
C GLY A 35 15.42 -27.42 -11.25
N ASN A 36 15.44 -26.18 -10.77
CA ASN A 36 15.09 -25.87 -9.39
C ASN A 36 13.57 -25.67 -9.31
N PRO A 37 12.85 -26.40 -8.44
CA PRO A 37 11.45 -26.08 -8.17
C PRO A 37 11.32 -24.74 -7.42
N VAL A 38 10.18 -24.06 -7.61
CA VAL A 38 9.77 -22.91 -6.78
C VAL A 38 9.01 -23.44 -5.57
N LEU A 39 9.46 -23.06 -4.38
CA LEU A 39 8.79 -23.40 -3.13
C LEU A 39 7.91 -22.27 -2.65
N THR A 40 6.72 -22.60 -2.16
CA THR A 40 5.84 -21.68 -1.44
C THR A 40 5.52 -22.23 -0.07
N PHE A 41 5.80 -21.43 0.95
CA PHE A 41 5.67 -21.76 2.36
C PHE A 41 4.43 -21.04 2.91
N TYR A 42 3.66 -21.76 3.72
CA TYR A 42 2.46 -21.23 4.36
C TYR A 42 2.41 -21.58 5.84
N VAL A 43 2.08 -20.58 6.64
CA VAL A 43 1.59 -20.73 8.02
C VAL A 43 0.37 -19.83 8.13
N ASP A 44 -0.80 -20.44 8.30
CA ASP A 44 -2.10 -19.79 8.14
C ASP A 44 -2.19 -19.01 6.80
N GLU A 45 -2.48 -17.70 6.85
CA GLU A 45 -2.60 -16.83 5.69
C GLU A 45 -1.25 -16.27 5.21
N ARG A 46 -0.19 -16.37 6.02
CA ARG A 46 1.13 -15.82 5.68
C ARG A 46 1.83 -16.73 4.67
N ARG A 47 2.30 -16.14 3.58
CA ARG A 47 2.91 -16.82 2.43
C ARG A 47 4.28 -16.26 2.10
N LEU A 48 5.27 -17.13 1.90
CA LEU A 48 6.59 -16.76 1.37
C LEU A 48 6.95 -17.66 0.18
N VAL A 49 7.65 -17.11 -0.82
CA VAL A 49 8.13 -17.83 -2.00
C VAL A 49 9.65 -17.84 -2.01
N ASP A 50 10.24 -18.99 -2.33
CA ASP A 50 11.67 -19.15 -2.53
C ASP A 50 11.92 -20.00 -3.78
N ASP A 51 12.69 -19.49 -4.72
CA ASP A 51 13.03 -20.14 -5.98
C ASP A 51 14.52 -20.53 -6.08
N THR A 52 15.31 -20.28 -5.04
CA THR A 52 16.76 -20.39 -5.09
C THR A 52 17.32 -21.26 -3.95
N PRO A 53 17.91 -22.43 -4.23
CA PRO A 53 18.53 -23.26 -3.19
C PRO A 53 19.81 -22.59 -2.61
N PRO A 54 20.15 -22.81 -1.32
CA PRO A 54 19.45 -23.65 -0.35
C PRO A 54 18.09 -23.08 0.06
N TYR A 55 17.06 -23.92 0.06
CA TYR A 55 15.69 -23.47 0.30
C TYR A 55 15.43 -23.20 1.78
N GLU A 56 15.29 -21.92 2.11
CA GLU A 56 15.09 -21.46 3.48
C GLU A 56 14.06 -20.34 3.54
N ALA A 57 13.14 -20.43 4.51
CA ALA A 57 12.13 -19.43 4.76
C ALA A 57 12.03 -19.14 6.26
N THR A 58 11.77 -17.89 6.63
CA THR A 58 11.42 -17.54 8.01
C THR A 58 10.02 -16.94 8.05
N LEU A 59 9.10 -17.66 8.69
CA LEU A 59 7.73 -17.22 8.96
C LEU A 59 7.59 -16.92 10.46
N SER A 60 6.60 -16.13 10.86
CA SER A 60 6.29 -15.96 12.28
C SER A 60 5.25 -16.99 12.71
N ALA A 61 5.37 -17.51 13.93
CA ALA A 61 4.31 -18.32 14.52
C ALA A 61 3.04 -17.46 14.70
N PRO A 62 1.85 -17.95 14.33
CA PRO A 62 0.64 -17.14 14.32
C PRO A 62 0.13 -16.88 15.74
N ALA A 63 -0.72 -15.87 15.88
CA ALA A 63 -1.38 -15.58 17.14
C ALA A 63 -2.47 -16.62 17.44
N VAL A 64 -2.36 -17.27 18.59
CA VAL A 64 -3.32 -18.27 19.10
C VAL A 64 -3.87 -17.82 20.45
N GLY A 65 -5.13 -18.17 20.76
CA GLY A 65 -5.76 -17.86 22.05
C GLY A 65 -5.53 -18.92 23.14
N ALA A 66 -5.04 -20.09 22.77
CA ALA A 66 -4.71 -21.22 23.63
C ALA A 66 -3.64 -22.08 22.94
N PRO A 67 -2.92 -22.97 23.67
CA PRO A 67 -2.00 -23.91 23.04
C PRO A 67 -2.69 -24.70 21.92
N SER A 68 -2.13 -24.61 20.71
CA SER A 68 -2.76 -25.11 19.49
C SER A 68 -1.77 -25.76 18.54
N ASP A 69 -2.26 -26.72 17.77
CA ASP A 69 -1.54 -27.30 16.63
C ASP A 69 -1.64 -26.34 15.44
N VAL A 70 -0.50 -25.93 14.88
CA VAL A 70 -0.41 -25.10 13.66
C VAL A 70 0.21 -25.92 12.55
N THR A 71 -0.33 -25.81 11.34
CA THR A 71 0.19 -26.56 10.18
C THR A 71 1.06 -25.66 9.32
N LEU A 72 2.35 -25.98 9.23
CA LEU A 72 3.25 -25.48 8.20
C LEU A 72 3.01 -26.29 6.93
N VAL A 73 2.76 -25.62 5.80
CA VAL A 73 2.62 -26.23 4.48
C VAL A 73 3.75 -25.75 3.58
N VAL A 74 4.36 -26.67 2.83
CA VAL A 74 5.32 -26.35 1.76
C VAL A 74 4.83 -26.97 0.46
N GLU A 75 4.68 -26.12 -0.56
CA GLU A 75 4.35 -26.51 -1.93
C GLU A 75 5.57 -26.31 -2.82
N GLY A 76 6.02 -27.36 -3.52
CA GLY A 76 7.04 -27.25 -4.56
C GLY A 76 6.43 -27.41 -5.95
N ARG A 77 6.70 -26.46 -6.84
CA ARG A 77 6.26 -26.47 -8.24
C ARG A 77 7.44 -26.47 -9.19
N ASP A 78 7.45 -27.37 -10.16
CA ASP A 78 8.44 -27.35 -11.25
C ASP A 78 8.03 -26.37 -12.36
N ALA A 79 8.90 -26.23 -13.38
CA ALA A 79 8.63 -25.37 -14.55
C ALA A 79 7.50 -25.90 -15.47
N ALA A 80 7.14 -27.19 -15.36
CA ALA A 80 6.03 -27.80 -16.10
C ALA A 80 4.68 -27.67 -15.36
N GLY A 81 4.69 -27.15 -14.13
CA GLY A 81 3.51 -26.97 -13.29
C GLY A 81 3.17 -28.18 -12.40
N ASN A 82 4.02 -29.21 -12.34
CA ASN A 82 3.82 -30.36 -11.45
C ASN A 82 4.03 -29.92 -9.99
N LEU A 83 3.17 -30.38 -9.09
CA LEU A 83 3.09 -29.91 -7.70
C LEU A 83 3.32 -31.06 -6.71
N THR A 84 4.21 -30.84 -5.74
CA THR A 84 4.30 -31.61 -4.50
C THR A 84 3.89 -30.75 -3.32
N ARG A 85 3.09 -31.29 -2.40
CA ARG A 85 2.72 -30.62 -1.14
C ARG A 85 3.11 -31.50 0.05
N VAL A 86 3.82 -30.92 1.00
CA VAL A 86 4.16 -31.55 2.28
C VAL A 86 3.73 -30.65 3.43
N THR A 87 3.47 -31.26 4.59
CA THR A 87 3.04 -30.53 5.79
C THR A 87 3.86 -30.93 7.01
N ARG A 88 3.90 -30.03 8.00
CA ARG A 88 4.55 -30.21 9.29
C ARG A 88 3.68 -29.60 10.38
N THR A 89 3.26 -30.41 11.34
CA THR A 89 2.54 -29.92 12.52
C THR A 89 3.54 -29.32 13.52
N LEU A 90 3.24 -28.11 13.98
CA LEU A 90 3.96 -27.36 14.99
C LEU A 90 3.04 -27.14 16.19
N GLN A 91 3.63 -26.88 17.35
CA GLN A 91 2.89 -26.48 18.55
C GLN A 91 3.09 -24.98 18.76
N VAL A 92 2.02 -24.23 18.95
CA VAL A 92 2.11 -22.78 19.23
C VAL A 92 1.39 -22.48 20.53
N SER A 93 2.08 -21.78 21.43
CA SER A 93 1.52 -21.30 22.70
C SER A 93 1.16 -19.81 22.63
N PRO A 94 0.07 -19.39 23.29
CA PRO A 94 -0.42 -18.01 23.24
C PRO A 94 0.52 -17.07 24.00
N ARG A 95 0.43 -15.77 23.69
CA ARG A 95 0.95 -14.71 24.56
C ARG A 95 -0.13 -14.25 25.53
N GLY A 96 0.30 -13.78 26.71
CA GLY A 96 -0.59 -13.50 27.83
C GLY A 96 -1.07 -12.05 27.97
N SER A 97 -0.76 -11.16 27.02
CA SER A 97 -1.18 -9.76 27.09
C SER A 97 -2.67 -9.58 26.77
N SER A 98 -3.34 -8.69 27.51
CA SER A 98 -4.69 -8.21 27.21
C SER A 98 -4.72 -6.76 26.72
N ASP A 99 -3.58 -6.08 26.67
CA ASP A 99 -3.49 -4.68 26.27
C ASP A 99 -3.78 -4.54 24.77
N PRO A 100 -4.66 -3.63 24.34
CA PRO A 100 -4.93 -3.45 22.92
C PRO A 100 -3.70 -2.88 22.20
N PRO A 101 -3.48 -3.23 20.92
CA PRO A 101 -2.52 -2.52 20.07
C PRO A 101 -2.81 -1.02 20.01
N GLN A 102 -1.76 -0.22 19.82
CA GLN A 102 -1.89 1.15 19.33
C GLN A 102 -2.01 1.09 17.81
N VAL A 103 -2.98 1.81 17.24
CA VAL A 103 -3.22 1.84 15.80
C VAL A 103 -3.62 3.26 15.36
N ALA A 104 -3.05 3.72 14.26
CA ALA A 104 -3.38 5.01 13.65
C ALA A 104 -3.23 4.91 12.12
N ILE A 105 -4.18 5.47 11.38
CA ILE A 105 -4.02 5.69 9.94
C ILE A 105 -3.12 6.91 9.79
N ALA A 106 -1.88 6.70 9.36
CA ALA A 106 -0.89 7.75 9.15
C ALA A 106 -1.09 8.44 7.80
N CYS A 107 -1.58 7.70 6.81
CA CYS A 107 -1.96 8.19 5.49
C CYS A 107 -3.20 7.44 5.02
N PRO A 108 -4.23 8.11 4.47
CA PRO A 108 -4.29 9.55 4.17
C PRO A 108 -4.32 10.46 5.41
N SER A 109 -3.88 11.71 5.24
CA SER A 109 -4.14 12.76 6.24
C SER A 109 -5.64 13.08 6.32
N PRO A 110 -6.17 13.53 7.47
CA PRO A 110 -7.55 14.01 7.59
C PRO A 110 -7.92 15.01 6.50
N GLY A 111 -9.07 14.80 5.86
CA GLY A 111 -9.58 15.63 4.77
C GLY A 111 -9.32 15.07 3.36
N ALA A 112 -8.66 13.93 3.22
CA ALA A 112 -8.63 13.22 1.93
C ALA A 112 -10.04 12.86 1.45
N PHE A 113 -10.21 12.83 0.14
CA PHE A 113 -11.44 12.50 -0.57
C PHE A 113 -11.09 11.73 -1.85
N LEU A 114 -12.01 10.90 -2.35
CA LEU A 114 -11.78 10.10 -3.56
C LEU A 114 -13.04 10.03 -4.43
N ALA A 115 -12.83 9.70 -5.71
CA ALA A 115 -13.90 9.38 -6.64
C ALA A 115 -14.13 7.86 -6.71
N PRO A 116 -15.36 7.41 -7.07
CA PRO A 116 -15.64 5.99 -7.31
C PRO A 116 -14.65 5.36 -8.29
N GLY A 117 -14.18 4.14 -7.99
CA GLY A 117 -13.25 3.40 -8.84
C GLY A 117 -11.78 3.83 -8.77
N THR A 118 -11.43 4.85 -7.97
CA THR A 118 -10.03 5.25 -7.75
C THR A 118 -9.40 4.46 -6.61
N THR A 119 -8.07 4.29 -6.68
CA THR A 119 -7.26 3.56 -5.70
C THR A 119 -6.25 4.49 -5.04
N MET A 120 -6.04 4.32 -3.74
CA MET A 120 -5.10 5.09 -2.94
C MET A 120 -4.45 4.19 -1.89
N GLY A 121 -3.16 4.37 -1.65
CA GLY A 121 -2.41 3.74 -0.58
C GLY A 121 -2.78 4.29 0.79
N VAL A 122 -2.82 3.38 1.77
CA VAL A 122 -3.11 3.64 3.18
C VAL A 122 -1.92 3.14 3.98
N SER A 123 -1.23 4.04 4.68
CA SER A 123 -0.17 3.64 5.61
C SER A 123 -0.71 3.65 7.03
N VAL A 124 -0.51 2.56 7.76
CA VAL A 124 -0.99 2.40 9.14
C VAL A 124 0.20 2.28 10.07
N ASP A 125 0.23 3.11 11.10
CA ASP A 125 1.12 2.93 12.25
C ASP A 125 0.45 1.99 13.23
N ALA A 126 1.09 0.85 13.53
CA ALA A 126 0.61 -0.09 14.53
C ALA A 126 1.74 -0.56 15.44
N PHE A 127 1.47 -0.61 16.74
CA PHE A 127 2.42 -1.05 17.75
C PHE A 127 1.74 -1.87 18.85
N HIS A 128 2.41 -2.93 19.29
CA HIS A 128 2.05 -3.68 20.48
C HIS A 128 3.32 -4.27 21.10
N ALA A 129 3.38 -4.41 22.42
CA ALA A 129 4.59 -4.88 23.12
C ALA A 129 5.03 -6.30 22.71
N ASP A 130 4.06 -7.17 22.40
CA ASP A 130 4.29 -8.52 21.87
C ASP A 130 4.50 -8.56 20.35
N GLY A 131 4.54 -7.41 19.68
CA GLY A 131 4.51 -7.29 18.24
C GLY A 131 3.08 -7.34 17.66
N VAL A 132 2.95 -6.79 16.46
CA VAL A 132 1.73 -6.83 15.65
C VAL A 132 1.90 -7.97 14.66
N GLU A 133 0.89 -8.84 14.57
CA GLU A 133 0.86 -9.94 13.62
C GLU A 133 0.46 -9.45 12.24
N ARG A 134 -0.59 -8.62 12.19
CA ARG A 134 -1.10 -8.05 10.95
C ARG A 134 -1.91 -6.79 11.16
N VAL A 135 -2.04 -6.01 10.10
CA VAL A 135 -3.03 -4.93 9.96
C VAL A 135 -3.98 -5.30 8.83
N ASP A 136 -5.28 -5.24 9.11
CA ASP A 136 -6.37 -5.48 8.17
C ASP A 136 -7.08 -4.14 7.85
N LEU A 137 -7.42 -3.89 6.60
CA LEU A 137 -8.17 -2.72 6.14
C LEU A 137 -9.59 -3.12 5.74
N PHE A 138 -10.62 -2.44 6.26
CA PHE A 138 -12.03 -2.68 5.96
C PHE A 138 -12.70 -1.45 5.40
N VAL A 139 -13.80 -1.68 4.71
CA VAL A 139 -14.70 -0.65 4.20
C VAL A 139 -16.11 -0.90 4.72
N GLY A 140 -16.69 0.10 5.38
CA GLY A 140 -18.00 0.03 6.00
C GLY A 140 -18.06 -1.01 7.13
N ASP A 141 -19.07 -1.85 7.09
CA ASP A 141 -19.32 -2.92 8.06
C ASP A 141 -19.05 -4.33 7.49
N ASP A 142 -18.41 -4.42 6.31
CA ASP A 142 -18.03 -5.72 5.75
C ASP A 142 -17.00 -6.39 6.66
N PRO A 143 -17.24 -7.62 7.14
CA PRO A 143 -16.29 -8.34 7.98
C PRO A 143 -15.05 -8.83 7.24
N VAL A 144 -15.03 -8.78 5.89
CA VAL A 144 -13.90 -9.19 5.05
C VAL A 144 -13.01 -7.98 4.79
N PRO A 145 -11.69 -8.06 5.08
CA PRO A 145 -10.79 -6.97 4.76
C PRO A 145 -10.66 -6.79 3.25
N VAL A 146 -10.60 -5.54 2.79
CA VAL A 146 -10.28 -5.20 1.41
C VAL A 146 -8.79 -5.36 1.11
N ASP A 147 -7.95 -5.26 2.14
CA ASP A 147 -6.51 -5.52 2.07
C ASP A 147 -5.94 -5.84 3.47
N TYR A 148 -4.76 -6.46 3.54
CA TYR A 148 -4.07 -6.74 4.79
C TYR A 148 -2.54 -6.80 4.59
N ASP A 149 -1.80 -6.52 5.65
CA ASP A 149 -0.34 -6.57 5.65
C ASP A 149 0.20 -7.21 6.95
N PHE A 150 1.22 -8.06 6.81
CA PHE A 150 1.86 -8.81 7.90
C PHE A 150 3.20 -8.20 8.34
N GLU A 151 3.70 -7.16 7.67
CA GLU A 151 5.03 -6.63 7.94
C GLU A 151 5.03 -5.11 7.97
N ALA A 152 5.71 -4.52 8.96
CA ALA A 152 5.89 -3.08 9.01
C ALA A 152 6.98 -2.65 8.01
N PRO A 153 6.84 -1.48 7.34
CA PRO A 153 5.73 -0.54 7.42
C PRO A 153 4.45 -1.11 6.80
N TYR A 154 3.31 -0.98 7.50
CA TYR A 154 2.03 -1.54 7.03
C TYR A 154 1.47 -0.67 5.91
N LEU A 155 1.54 -1.17 4.68
CA LEU A 155 1.14 -0.47 3.47
C LEU A 155 0.00 -1.24 2.80
N LEU A 156 -1.18 -0.62 2.82
CA LEU A 156 -2.42 -1.21 2.33
C LEU A 156 -2.94 -0.39 1.15
N SER A 157 -3.84 -0.97 0.36
CA SER A 157 -4.46 -0.34 -0.80
C SER A 157 -5.97 -0.27 -0.64
N LEU A 158 -6.51 0.94 -0.71
CA LEU A 158 -7.95 1.20 -0.70
C LEU A 158 -8.43 1.51 -2.11
N THR A 159 -9.34 0.70 -2.64
CA THR A 159 -10.09 1.02 -3.86
C THR A 159 -11.52 1.40 -3.50
N VAL A 160 -11.95 2.60 -3.89
CA VAL A 160 -13.34 3.03 -3.69
C VAL A 160 -14.24 2.21 -4.62
N PRO A 161 -15.32 1.57 -4.13
CA PRO A 161 -16.25 0.84 -4.97
C PRO A 161 -16.74 1.69 -6.15
N ALA A 162 -16.79 1.10 -7.35
CA ALA A 162 -17.18 1.83 -8.57
C ALA A 162 -18.65 2.31 -8.54
N ASP A 163 -19.48 1.68 -7.73
CA ASP A 163 -20.88 2.02 -7.48
C ASP A 163 -21.08 2.91 -6.24
N ALA A 164 -20.00 3.36 -5.59
CA ALA A 164 -20.08 4.32 -4.50
C ALA A 164 -20.75 5.61 -4.98
N VAL A 165 -21.65 6.15 -4.17
CA VAL A 165 -22.47 7.32 -4.53
C VAL A 165 -21.75 8.60 -4.11
N PRO A 166 -21.43 9.53 -5.04
CA PRO A 166 -20.91 10.85 -4.68
C PRO A 166 -21.79 11.60 -3.66
N GLY A 167 -21.15 12.31 -2.74
CA GLY A 167 -21.79 13.01 -1.62
C GLY A 167 -22.01 12.13 -0.38
N THR A 168 -21.63 10.85 -0.43
CA THR A 168 -21.61 9.96 0.73
C THR A 168 -20.22 9.91 1.38
N THR A 169 -20.15 9.30 2.55
CA THR A 169 -18.89 9.04 3.25
C THR A 169 -18.65 7.54 3.30
N LEU A 170 -17.46 7.12 2.87
CA LEU A 170 -16.95 5.77 3.04
C LEU A 170 -16.26 5.68 4.40
N GLU A 171 -16.71 4.78 5.26
CA GLU A 171 -16.02 4.49 6.52
C GLU A 171 -14.89 3.49 6.23
N VAL A 172 -13.65 3.88 6.49
CA VAL A 172 -12.46 3.03 6.32
C VAL A 172 -11.95 2.66 7.70
N LYS A 173 -11.83 1.37 8.02
CA LYS A 173 -11.34 0.91 9.33
C LYS A 173 -10.02 0.19 9.15
N ALA A 174 -9.00 0.58 9.91
CA ALA A 174 -7.76 -0.19 10.04
C ALA A 174 -7.78 -0.93 11.37
N ARG A 175 -7.66 -2.27 11.35
CA ARG A 175 -7.58 -3.13 12.52
C ARG A 175 -6.18 -3.71 12.64
N ALA A 176 -5.50 -3.47 13.76
CA ALA A 176 -4.28 -4.19 14.11
C ALA A 176 -4.61 -5.38 15.00
N ARG A 177 -4.01 -6.55 14.73
CA ARG A 177 -4.04 -7.74 15.59
C ARG A 177 -2.63 -8.02 16.11
N SER A 178 -2.46 -8.17 17.42
CA SER A 178 -1.16 -8.54 18.00
C SER A 178 -0.93 -10.05 18.03
N TYR A 179 0.31 -10.47 18.30
CA TYR A 179 0.63 -11.88 18.58
C TYR A 179 0.00 -12.42 19.89
N ALA A 180 -0.62 -11.57 20.71
CA ALA A 180 -1.46 -11.99 21.83
C ALA A 180 -2.94 -12.17 21.45
N ALA A 181 -3.25 -12.14 20.15
CA ALA A 181 -4.59 -12.28 19.58
C ALA A 181 -5.60 -11.21 20.04
N VAL A 182 -5.11 -10.08 20.56
CA VAL A 182 -5.91 -8.89 20.88
C VAL A 182 -5.87 -7.88 19.75
N THR A 183 -6.97 -7.16 19.57
CA THR A 183 -7.17 -6.25 18.44
C THR A 183 -7.49 -4.83 18.89
N ALA A 184 -7.12 -3.87 18.05
CA ALA A 184 -7.58 -2.48 18.15
C ALA A 184 -7.92 -1.98 16.75
N GLU A 185 -8.87 -1.06 16.66
CA GLU A 185 -9.31 -0.48 15.39
C GLU A 185 -9.30 1.05 15.46
N VAL A 186 -9.03 1.67 14.32
CA VAL A 186 -9.24 3.11 14.08
C VAL A 186 -10.05 3.27 12.81
N ALA A 187 -10.96 4.25 12.81
CA ALA A 187 -11.79 4.58 11.66
C ALA A 187 -11.38 5.92 11.04
N TYR A 188 -11.53 6.00 9.72
CA TYR A 188 -11.32 7.20 8.92
C TYR A 188 -12.55 7.42 8.03
N SER A 189 -13.09 8.63 8.06
CA SER A 189 -14.23 9.03 7.23
C SER A 189 -13.71 9.63 5.93
N LEU A 190 -13.93 8.93 4.82
CA LEU A 190 -13.48 9.34 3.49
C LEU A 190 -14.68 9.83 2.64
N PRO A 191 -14.79 11.14 2.35
CA PRO A 191 -15.80 11.65 1.44
C PRO A 191 -15.63 11.06 0.03
N VAL A 192 -16.74 10.62 -0.54
CA VAL A 192 -16.83 10.21 -1.95
C VAL A 192 -17.33 11.39 -2.75
N ILE A 193 -16.56 11.85 -3.73
CA ILE A 193 -16.91 13.00 -4.57
C ILE A 193 -17.17 12.61 -6.02
N SER A 194 -17.88 13.46 -6.74
CA SER A 194 -17.98 13.37 -8.19
C SER A 194 -16.82 14.14 -8.78
N ALA A 195 -15.93 13.48 -9.53
CA ALA A 195 -14.76 14.11 -10.11
C ALA A 195 -14.45 13.57 -11.50
N VAL A 196 -13.76 14.38 -12.31
CA VAL A 196 -13.09 13.91 -13.52
C VAL A 196 -11.82 13.16 -13.10
N VAL A 197 -11.73 11.89 -13.49
CA VAL A 197 -10.57 11.04 -13.17
C VAL A 197 -9.61 11.00 -14.36
N LEU A 198 -8.36 11.41 -14.13
CA LEU A 198 -7.27 11.31 -15.09
C LEU A 198 -6.36 10.14 -14.71
N SER A 199 -6.18 9.18 -15.62
CA SER A 199 -5.40 7.95 -15.37
C SER A 199 -4.20 7.79 -16.31
N VAL A 200 -3.92 8.82 -17.11
CA VAL A 200 -2.80 8.91 -18.05
C VAL A 200 -2.34 10.36 -18.12
N ASP A 201 -1.16 10.58 -18.70
CA ASP A 201 -0.61 11.91 -18.91
C ASP A 201 -1.60 12.83 -19.64
N ALA A 202 -1.75 14.05 -19.15
CA ALA A 202 -2.64 15.07 -19.69
C ALA A 202 -2.00 16.46 -19.59
N THR A 203 -2.31 17.31 -20.55
CA THR A 203 -1.93 18.72 -20.53
C THR A 203 -3.18 19.59 -20.61
N LEU A 204 -3.39 20.41 -19.60
CA LEU A 204 -4.44 21.43 -19.59
C LEU A 204 -3.82 22.74 -20.05
N ALA A 205 -4.08 23.11 -21.31
CA ALA A 205 -3.55 24.33 -21.90
C ALA A 205 -4.26 25.58 -21.34
N ALA A 206 -3.61 26.74 -21.35
CA ALA A 206 -4.13 27.97 -20.73
C ALA A 206 -5.49 28.49 -21.25
N GLY A 207 -5.94 28.03 -22.42
CA GLY A 207 -7.27 28.34 -22.97
C GLY A 207 -8.29 27.22 -22.82
N ASP A 208 -7.88 26.06 -22.30
CA ASP A 208 -8.72 24.89 -22.10
C ASP A 208 -9.41 24.94 -20.74
N LEU A 209 -10.63 25.45 -20.72
CA LEU A 209 -11.45 25.57 -19.50
C LEU A 209 -12.29 24.31 -19.22
N SER A 210 -11.99 23.18 -19.85
CA SER A 210 -12.82 21.97 -19.76
C SER A 210 -12.89 21.35 -18.36
N LEU A 211 -11.86 21.58 -17.54
CA LEU A 211 -11.80 21.13 -16.14
C LEU A 211 -12.06 22.25 -15.14
N ASP A 212 -12.25 23.50 -15.59
CA ASP A 212 -12.46 24.63 -14.68
C ASP A 212 -13.79 24.51 -13.94
N GLY A 213 -13.73 24.70 -12.61
CA GLY A 213 -14.84 24.53 -11.68
C GLY A 213 -15.21 23.06 -11.41
N GLN A 214 -14.51 22.09 -11.98
CA GLN A 214 -14.72 20.67 -11.72
C GLN A 214 -13.86 20.19 -10.56
N SER A 215 -14.30 19.13 -9.88
CA SER A 215 -13.41 18.33 -9.06
C SER A 215 -12.57 17.42 -9.95
N VAL A 216 -11.27 17.33 -9.70
CA VAL A 216 -10.32 16.56 -10.52
C VAL A 216 -9.55 15.58 -9.62
N VAL A 217 -9.44 14.33 -10.06
CA VAL A 217 -8.59 13.31 -9.44
C VAL A 217 -7.56 12.86 -10.45
N VAL A 218 -6.29 13.18 -10.22
CA VAL A 218 -5.17 12.64 -10.97
C VAL A 218 -4.81 11.30 -10.35
N ALA A 219 -5.38 10.23 -10.88
CA ALA A 219 -5.23 8.86 -10.37
C ALA A 219 -3.91 8.20 -10.81
N ALA A 220 -3.36 8.59 -11.96
CA ALA A 220 -2.06 8.14 -12.45
C ALA A 220 -1.53 9.11 -13.53
N GLY A 221 -0.24 9.00 -13.85
CA GLY A 221 0.41 9.80 -14.88
C GLY A 221 0.68 11.25 -14.45
N VAL A 222 1.05 12.08 -15.41
CA VAL A 222 1.42 13.49 -15.20
C VAL A 222 0.32 14.42 -15.70
N LEU A 223 -0.28 15.21 -14.82
CA LEU A 223 -1.09 16.37 -15.20
C LEU A 223 -0.19 17.61 -15.30
N THR A 224 -0.03 18.15 -16.51
CA THR A 224 0.66 19.42 -16.75
C THR A 224 -0.36 20.53 -16.90
N VAL A 225 -0.29 21.57 -16.08
CA VAL A 225 -1.18 22.74 -16.12
C VAL A 225 -0.44 23.94 -16.69
N GLU A 226 -1.01 24.59 -17.70
CA GLU A 226 -0.48 25.81 -18.31
C GLU A 226 -1.40 27.00 -18.01
N GLY A 227 -0.85 28.10 -17.50
CA GLY A 227 -1.66 29.29 -17.22
C GLY A 227 -2.66 29.09 -16.06
N PRO A 228 -3.55 30.08 -15.84
CA PRO A 228 -4.46 30.08 -14.70
C PRO A 228 -5.64 29.12 -14.90
N HIS A 229 -5.82 28.19 -13.96
CA HIS A 229 -6.99 27.32 -13.87
C HIS A 229 -7.58 27.30 -12.46
N THR A 230 -8.89 27.07 -12.37
CA THR A 230 -9.58 26.89 -11.09
C THR A 230 -10.27 25.53 -11.03
N PHE A 231 -9.94 24.70 -10.04
CA PHE A 231 -10.68 23.45 -9.76
C PHE A 231 -11.55 23.62 -8.52
N GLN A 232 -12.62 22.83 -8.42
CA GLN A 232 -13.41 22.73 -7.19
C GLN A 232 -12.59 21.99 -6.13
N ASN A 233 -12.29 20.71 -6.37
CA ASN A 233 -11.40 19.89 -5.57
C ASN A 233 -10.27 19.33 -6.44
N LEU A 234 -9.11 19.04 -5.85
CA LEU A 234 -8.01 18.38 -6.56
C LEU A 234 -7.38 17.28 -5.70
N ALA A 235 -7.38 16.05 -6.19
CA ALA A 235 -6.60 14.97 -5.60
C ALA A 235 -5.47 14.53 -6.54
N VAL A 236 -4.26 14.32 -6.01
CA VAL A 236 -3.13 13.69 -6.72
C VAL A 236 -2.80 12.38 -6.00
N LEU A 237 -3.11 11.25 -6.64
CA LEU A 237 -3.02 9.91 -6.05
C LEU A 237 -1.64 9.28 -6.29
N ASP A 238 -1.47 8.06 -5.78
CA ASP A 238 -0.18 7.38 -5.74
C ASP A 238 0.39 7.18 -7.14
N GLY A 239 1.64 7.61 -7.34
CA GLY A 239 2.33 7.54 -8.63
C GLY A 239 1.89 8.61 -9.64
N ALA A 240 0.95 9.50 -9.28
CA ALA A 240 0.60 10.64 -10.10
C ALA A 240 1.46 11.88 -9.78
N THR A 241 1.63 12.74 -10.78
CA THR A 241 2.35 14.01 -10.64
C THR A 241 1.52 15.16 -11.20
N LEU A 242 1.39 16.24 -10.44
CA LEU A 242 0.96 17.54 -10.93
C LEU A 242 2.17 18.42 -11.20
N THR A 243 2.21 19.07 -12.36
CA THR A 243 3.31 19.94 -12.78
C THR A 243 2.85 21.08 -13.69
N HIS A 244 3.79 21.92 -14.13
CA HIS A 244 3.58 22.95 -15.15
C HIS A 244 4.67 22.88 -16.23
N LEU A 245 4.59 23.69 -17.28
CA LEU A 245 5.67 23.74 -18.28
C LEU A 245 6.93 24.43 -17.73
N PRO A 246 8.16 24.06 -18.16
CA PRO A 246 9.36 24.79 -17.80
C PRO A 246 9.32 26.25 -18.30
N SER A 247 9.86 27.17 -17.52
CA SER A 247 9.99 28.57 -17.92
C SER A 247 10.98 28.73 -19.06
N GLY A 248 10.60 29.50 -20.08
CA GLY A 248 11.50 29.95 -21.13
C GLY A 248 12.25 31.22 -20.74
N ALA A 249 13.26 31.61 -21.51
CA ALA A 249 14.03 32.84 -21.29
C ALA A 249 13.18 34.13 -21.28
N THR A 250 12.03 34.12 -21.96
CA THR A 250 11.14 35.28 -22.15
C THR A 250 9.70 35.03 -21.72
N GLN A 251 9.39 33.81 -21.28
CA GLN A 251 8.04 33.41 -20.87
C GLN A 251 8.14 32.66 -19.54
N PRO A 252 7.99 33.34 -18.39
CA PRO A 252 7.85 32.65 -17.12
C PRO A 252 6.66 31.71 -17.15
N GLN A 253 6.84 30.54 -16.58
CA GLN A 253 5.78 29.59 -16.30
C GLN A 253 5.74 29.37 -14.79
N LYS A 254 4.54 29.16 -14.27
CA LYS A 254 4.30 28.76 -12.88
C LYS A 254 3.12 27.80 -12.87
N LEU A 255 3.02 26.97 -11.84
CA LEU A 255 1.78 26.29 -11.52
C LEU A 255 0.79 27.34 -11.01
N ASP A 256 -0.12 27.80 -11.87
CA ASP A 256 -1.12 28.82 -11.55
C ASP A 256 -2.49 28.18 -11.33
N LEU A 257 -2.67 27.59 -10.15
CA LEU A 257 -3.86 26.82 -9.82
C LEU A 257 -4.57 27.42 -8.60
N SER A 258 -5.88 27.61 -8.73
CA SER A 258 -6.79 27.87 -7.60
C SER A 258 -7.63 26.63 -7.33
N VAL A 259 -7.66 26.16 -6.09
CA VAL A 259 -8.57 25.09 -5.65
C VAL A 259 -9.58 25.71 -4.70
N ALA A 260 -10.86 25.63 -5.05
CA ALA A 260 -11.92 26.34 -4.33
C ALA A 260 -12.30 25.68 -2.99
N GLU A 261 -12.21 24.36 -2.94
CA GLU A 261 -12.47 23.53 -1.77
C GLU A 261 -11.17 22.81 -1.36
N ASP A 262 -11.11 21.49 -1.45
CA ASP A 262 -10.04 20.70 -0.86
C ASP A 262 -8.97 20.28 -1.89
N LEU A 263 -7.70 20.36 -1.47
CA LEU A 263 -6.54 19.80 -2.17
C LEU A 263 -5.99 18.63 -1.34
N PHE A 264 -5.88 17.47 -1.96
CA PHE A 264 -5.28 16.29 -1.36
C PHE A 264 -4.14 15.75 -2.22
N VAL A 265 -3.02 15.46 -1.60
CA VAL A 265 -1.91 14.73 -2.22
C VAL A 265 -1.66 13.50 -1.37
N SER A 266 -1.84 12.34 -1.99
CA SER A 266 -1.60 11.03 -1.37
C SER A 266 -0.12 10.83 -1.04
N CYS A 267 0.19 9.80 -0.26
CA CYS A 267 1.57 9.53 0.15
C CYS A 267 2.50 9.15 -1.01
N GLY A 268 1.97 8.56 -2.09
CA GLY A 268 2.71 8.31 -3.32
C GLY A 268 2.51 9.37 -4.40
N GLY A 269 1.64 10.36 -4.18
CA GLY A 269 1.36 11.45 -5.12
C GLY A 269 2.36 12.59 -5.00
N SER A 270 2.48 13.39 -6.05
CA SER A 270 3.47 14.47 -6.09
C SER A 270 2.97 15.73 -6.78
N VAL A 271 3.40 16.88 -6.26
CA VAL A 271 3.43 18.15 -7.01
C VAL A 271 4.90 18.44 -7.26
N ASP A 272 5.34 18.32 -8.50
CA ASP A 272 6.75 18.47 -8.86
C ASP A 272 6.93 19.62 -9.85
N VAL A 273 7.69 20.63 -9.42
CA VAL A 273 8.09 21.79 -10.22
C VAL A 273 9.61 21.93 -10.33
N SER A 274 10.33 20.85 -10.00
CA SER A 274 11.79 20.83 -9.93
C SER A 274 12.41 21.10 -11.29
N GLY A 275 13.33 22.06 -11.34
CA GLY A 275 14.02 22.42 -12.59
C GLY A 275 13.18 23.16 -13.62
N LEU A 276 11.95 23.58 -13.28
CA LEU A 276 11.02 24.25 -14.20
C LEU A 276 11.06 25.79 -14.11
N GLY A 277 11.97 26.33 -13.29
CA GLY A 277 12.27 27.76 -13.23
C GLY A 277 13.04 28.26 -14.45
N TYR A 278 13.54 29.49 -14.40
CA TYR A 278 14.32 30.07 -15.49
C TYR A 278 15.57 29.24 -15.82
N PRO A 279 15.97 29.18 -17.10
CA PRO A 279 17.29 28.68 -17.47
C PRO A 279 18.38 29.53 -16.79
N GLY A 280 19.53 28.92 -16.49
CA GLY A 280 20.66 29.65 -15.90
C GLY A 280 21.06 30.87 -16.74
N GLY A 281 21.20 32.04 -16.10
CA GLY A 281 21.59 33.30 -16.75
C GLY A 281 20.43 34.26 -17.07
N PHE A 282 19.19 33.94 -16.68
CA PHE A 282 18.03 34.82 -16.85
C PHE A 282 17.40 35.20 -15.49
N THR A 283 17.05 36.49 -15.33
CA THR A 283 16.34 37.02 -14.15
C THR A 283 15.11 37.81 -14.60
N TYR A 284 14.03 37.76 -13.82
CA TYR A 284 12.80 38.51 -14.07
C TYR A 284 13.04 40.03 -14.03
N SER A 285 12.56 40.78 -15.02
CA SER A 285 12.80 42.23 -15.12
C SER A 285 11.94 43.09 -14.18
N GLU A 286 10.92 42.54 -13.50
CA GLU A 286 10.09 43.28 -12.54
C GLU A 286 10.37 42.93 -11.06
N GLY A 287 11.42 42.14 -10.79
CA GLY A 287 11.91 41.97 -9.43
C GLY A 287 12.67 43.23 -9.01
N ALA A 288 12.01 44.16 -8.32
CA ALA A 288 12.70 45.24 -7.63
C ALA A 288 13.79 44.64 -6.73
N SER A 289 15.04 45.08 -6.91
CA SER A 289 16.18 44.69 -6.08
C SER A 289 15.83 44.85 -4.59
N PRO A 290 16.12 43.88 -3.72
CA PRO A 290 16.07 44.13 -2.29
C PRO A 290 17.21 45.09 -1.97
N VAL A 291 16.85 46.33 -1.61
CA VAL A 291 17.78 47.25 -0.95
C VAL A 291 18.01 46.68 0.45
N HIS A 292 19.22 46.15 0.68
CA HIS A 292 19.68 45.84 2.02
C HIS A 292 19.83 47.15 2.81
N HIS A 293 19.02 47.32 3.86
CA HIS A 293 19.32 48.12 5.04
C HIS A 293 18.87 47.35 6.28
#